data_AF-A0A936SCQ7-F1
#
_entry.id   AF-A0A936SCQ7-F1
#
_cell.length_a   1.000
_cell.length_b   1.000
_cell.length_c   1.000
_cell.angle_alpha   90.00
_cell.angle_beta   90.00
_cell.angle_gamma   90.00
#
_symmetry.space_group_name_H-M   'P 1'
#
loop_
_entity.id
_entity.type
_entity.pdbx_description
1 polymer ?
#
loop_
_entity_poly.entity_id
_entity_poly.type
_entity_poly.pdbx_seq_one_letter_code
_entity_poly.pdbx_strand_id
1 'polypeptide(L)' 'MADYSKAIELDPTNSDAYKQRGLHYMMDLQFAPAKSDFLAVLKLTPNDAQVNYRLGRIYVKENNADAAIACFLRR' A
#
# COMPACT_ATOMS: atom_id res chain seq x y z
N MET A 1 -11.50 3.81 -9.62
CA MET A 1 -10.99 2.47 -9.24
C MET A 1 -10.72 1.57 -10.44
N ALA A 2 -11.66 1.44 -11.39
CA ALA A 2 -11.48 0.60 -12.58
C ALA A 2 -10.23 0.96 -13.43
N ASP A 3 -9.86 2.25 -13.47
CA ASP A 3 -8.73 2.72 -14.28
C ASP A 3 -7.37 2.22 -13.78
N TYR A 4 -7.18 2.09 -12.45
CA TYR A 4 -5.92 1.60 -11.90
C TYR A 4 -5.74 0.10 -12.10
N SER A 5 -6.83 -0.69 -12.03
CA SER A 5 -6.75 -2.12 -12.34
C SER A 5 -6.35 -2.36 -13.79
N LYS A 6 -6.90 -1.59 -14.73
CA LYS A 6 -6.49 -1.66 -16.13
C LYS A 6 -5.05 -1.19 -16.34
N ALA A 7 -4.61 -0.14 -15.64
CA ALA A 7 -3.21 0.29 -15.69
C ALA A 7 -2.25 -0.80 -15.19
N ILE A 8 -2.63 -1.54 -14.14
CA ILE A 8 -1.87 -2.67 -13.59
C ILE A 8 -1.87 -3.88 -14.55
N GLU A 9 -3.00 -4.14 -15.23
CA GLU A 9 -3.06 -5.19 -16.25
C GLU A 9 -2.16 -4.88 -17.45
N LEU A 10 -2.08 -3.61 -17.86
CA LEU A 10 -1.21 -3.16 -18.94
C LEU A 10 0.26 -3.08 -18.53
N ASP A 11 0.53 -2.66 -17.30
CA ASP A 11 1.87 -2.59 -16.71
C ASP A 11 1.86 -3.04 -15.24
N PRO A 12 2.16 -4.33 -14.97
CA PRO A 12 2.26 -4.87 -13.63
C PRO A 12 3.44 -4.33 -12.81
N THR A 13 4.30 -3.52 -13.40
CA THR A 13 5.44 -2.89 -12.71
C THR A 13 5.17 -1.43 -12.33
N ASN A 14 3.99 -0.92 -12.67
CA ASN A 14 3.58 0.44 -12.35
C ASN A 14 3.25 0.59 -10.86
N SER A 15 4.28 0.86 -10.06
CA SER A 15 4.16 1.07 -8.61
C SER A 15 3.21 2.22 -8.26
N ASP A 16 3.14 3.26 -9.08
CA ASP A 16 2.21 4.38 -8.85
C ASP A 16 0.75 3.96 -9.00
N ALA A 17 0.43 3.10 -9.98
CA ALA A 17 -0.93 2.57 -10.13
C ALA A 17 -1.38 1.76 -8.90
N TYR A 18 -0.51 0.90 -8.37
CA TYR A 18 -0.78 0.18 -7.11
C TYR A 18 -0.91 1.16 -5.93
N LYS A 19 -0.03 2.16 -5.81
CA LYS A 19 -0.07 3.16 -4.73
C LYS A 19 -1.37 3.96 -4.73
N GLN A 20 -1.82 4.41 -5.90
CA GLN A 20 -3.06 5.18 -6.03
C GLN A 20 -4.30 4.31 -5.78
N ARG A 21 -4.31 3.06 -6.25
CA ARG A 21 -5.42 2.13 -5.96
C ARG A 21 -5.49 1.79 -4.48
N GLY A 22 -4.35 1.49 -3.85
CA GLY A 22 -4.26 1.26 -2.41
C GLY A 22 -4.68 2.48 -1.58
N LEU A 23 -4.35 3.69 -2.02
CA LEU A 23 -4.82 4.93 -1.40
C LEU A 23 -6.35 5.03 -1.44
N HIS A 24 -6.94 4.75 -2.60
CA HIS A 24 -8.39 4.79 -2.77
C HIS A 24 -9.09 3.77 -1.85
N TYR A 25 -8.58 2.53 -1.80
CA TYR A 25 -9.07 1.52 -0.87
C TYR A 25 -8.95 1.96 0.60
N MET A 26 -7.86 2.63 0.97
CA MET A 26 -7.68 3.15 2.32
C MET A 26 -8.68 4.25 2.66
N MET A 27 -9.05 5.10 1.70
CA MET A 27 -10.09 6.13 1.86
C MET A 27 -11.48 5.52 2.02
N ASP A 28 -11.75 4.41 1.33
CA ASP A 28 -12.99 3.63 1.45
C ASP A 28 -13.00 2.68 2.65
N LEU A 29 -12.02 2.80 3.56
CA LEU A 29 -11.83 1.95 4.75
C LEU A 29 -11.63 0.46 4.44
N GLN A 30 -11.33 0.12 3.18
CA GLN A 30 -11.02 -1.22 2.72
C GLN A 30 -9.53 -1.53 2.98
N PHE A 31 -9.19 -1.78 4.24
CA PHE A 31 -7.79 -1.93 4.66
C PHE A 31 -7.08 -3.16 4.08
N ALA A 32 -7.78 -4.28 3.94
CA ALA A 32 -7.19 -5.51 3.37
C ALA A 32 -6.73 -5.34 1.91
N PRO A 33 -7.55 -4.86 0.96
CA PRO A 33 -7.08 -4.62 -0.40
C PRO A 33 -6.07 -3.46 -0.47
N ALA A 34 -6.22 -2.41 0.35
CA ALA A 34 -5.22 -1.33 0.43
C ALA A 34 -3.82 -1.87 0.81
N LYS A 35 -3.77 -2.72 1.82
CA LYS A 35 -2.55 -3.37 2.29
C LYS A 35 -1.91 -4.24 1.21
N SER A 36 -2.72 -5.01 0.47
CA SER A 36 -2.22 -5.84 -0.64
C SER A 36 -1.53 -4.99 -1.71
N ASP A 37 -2.17 -3.89 -2.13
CA ASP A 37 -1.62 -2.97 -3.12
C ASP A 37 -0.35 -2.29 -2.61
N PHE A 38 -0.33 -1.82 -1.36
CA PHE A 38 0.86 -1.22 -0.76
C PHE A 38 2.03 -2.20 -0.62
N LEU A 39 1.76 -3.47 -0.32
CA LEU A 39 2.80 -4.50 -0.33
C LEU A 39 3.35 -4.76 -1.73
N ALA A 40 2.51 -4.69 -2.78
CA ALA A 40 2.99 -4.76 -4.16
C ALA A 40 3.90 -3.57 -4.50
N VAL A 41 3.56 -2.36 -4.04
CA VAL A 41 4.46 -1.20 -4.18
C VAL A 41 5.80 -1.46 -3.49
N LEU A 42 5.83 -1.98 -2.26
CA LEU A 42 7.10 -2.27 -1.56
C LEU A 42 7.92 -3.41 -2.21
N LYS A 43 7.32 -4.27 -3.05
CA LYS A 43 8.08 -5.23 -3.85
C LYS A 43 8.82 -4.56 -5.00
N LEU A 44 8.24 -3.50 -5.58
CA LEU A 44 8.79 -2.75 -6.71
C LEU A 44 9.72 -1.62 -6.26
N THR A 45 9.32 -0.91 -5.21
CA THR A 45 10.01 0.23 -4.59
C THR A 45 10.08 0.01 -3.07
N PRO A 46 11.08 -0.75 -2.58
CA PRO A 46 11.17 -1.16 -1.18
C PRO A 46 11.24 -0.02 -0.15
N ASN A 47 11.72 1.15 -0.57
CA ASN A 47 11.94 2.31 0.30
C ASN A 47 10.94 3.46 0.03
N ASP A 48 9.74 3.17 -0.46
CA ASP A 48 8.70 4.19 -0.57
C ASP A 48 8.20 4.57 0.84
N ALA A 49 8.70 5.70 1.35
CA ALA A 49 8.37 6.22 2.67
C ALA A 49 6.87 6.51 2.84
N GLN A 50 6.19 6.94 1.77
CA GLN A 50 4.76 7.23 1.81
C GLN A 50 3.96 5.94 2.00
N VAL A 51 4.34 4.87 1.30
CA VAL A 51 3.69 3.56 1.41
C VAL A 51 3.98 2.90 2.75
N ASN A 52 5.23 2.95 3.22
CA ASN A 52 5.60 2.47 4.56
C ASN A 52 4.77 3.17 5.66
N TYR A 53 4.60 4.49 5.57
CA TYR A 53 3.74 5.24 6.51
C TYR A 53 2.27 4.78 6.45
N ARG A 54 1.72 4.58 5.25
CA ARG A 54 0.32 4.13 5.06
C ARG A 54 0.10 2.71 5.57
N LEU A 55 1.03 1.79 5.30
CA LEU A 55 0.99 0.42 5.86
C LEU A 55 1.08 0.44 7.37
N GLY A 56 1.98 1.24 7.95
CA GLY A 56 2.07 1.39 9.40
C GLY A 56 0.75 1.85 10.01
N ARG A 57 0.05 2.80 9.38
CA ARG A 57 -1.29 3.22 9.82
C ARG A 57 -2.34 2.10 9.72
N ILE A 58 -2.30 1.29 8.66
CA ILE A 58 -3.20 0.14 8.52
C ILE A 58 -2.93 -0.87 9.63
N TYR A 59 -1.67 -1.20 9.91
CA TYR A 59 -1.31 -2.13 10.98
C TYR A 59 -1.72 -1.62 12.37
N VAL A 60 -1.62 -0.31 12.62
CA VAL A 60 -2.17 0.29 13.86
C VAL A 60 -3.69 0.07 13.96
N LYS A 61 -4.43 0.20 12.85
CA LYS A 61 -5.88 -0.06 12.83
C LYS A 61 -6.23 -1.55 13.02
N GLU A 62 -5.35 -2.44 12.57
CA GLU A 62 -5.45 -3.89 12.80
C GLU A 62 -4.95 -4.32 14.20
N ASN A 63 -4.55 -3.36 15.06
CA ASN A 63 -3.96 -3.60 16.38
C ASN A 63 -2.67 -4.45 16.35
N ASN A 64 -1.94 -4.41 15.21
CA ASN A 64 -0.67 -5.09 15.03
C ASN A 64 0.49 -4.09 15.18
N ALA A 65 0.89 -3.86 16.43
CA ALA A 65 1.91 -2.88 16.78
C ALA A 65 3.30 -3.24 16.21
N ASP A 66 3.67 -4.53 16.21
CA ASP A 66 4.97 -4.99 15.72
C ASP A 66 5.17 -4.69 14.23
N ALA A 67 4.17 -5.02 13.41
CA ALA A 67 4.21 -4.74 11.99
C ALA A 67 4.16 -3.23 11.70
N ALA A 68 3.43 -2.45 12.51
CA ALA A 68 3.40 -0.99 12.38
C ALA A 68 4.77 -0.36 12.65
N ILE A 69 5.44 -0.77 13.73
CA ILE A 69 6.78 -0.31 14.09
C ILE A 69 7.77 -0.66 12.98
N ALA A 70 7.73 -1.90 12.48
CA ALA A 70 8.59 -2.33 11.37
C ALA A 70 8.40 -1.46 10.11
N CYS A 71 7.16 -1.09 9.78
CA CYS A 71 6.86 -0.18 8.67
C CYS A 71 7.41 1.24 8.92
N PHE A 72 7.32 1.78 10.14
CA PHE A 72 7.82 3.13 10.43
C PHE A 72 9.34 3.22 10.54
N LEU A 73 10.02 2.11 10.84
CA LEU A 73 11.47 2.04 10.96
C LEU A 73 12.18 1.83 9.62
N ARG A 74 11.46 1.40 8.57
CA ARG A 74 12.00 1.33 7.20
C ARG A 74 12.12 2.75 6.65
N ARG A 75 13.35 3.24 6.55
CA ARG A 75 13.74 4.56 6.01
C ARG A 75 14.60 4.37 4.77
#